data_AF-A0A536Z1U5-F1
#
_entry.id   AF-A0A536Z1U5-F1
#
_cell.length_a   1.000
_cell.length_b   1.000
_cell.length_c   1.000
_cell.angle_alpha   90.00
_cell.angle_beta   90.00
_cell.angle_gamma   90.00
#
_symmetry.space_group_name_H-M   'P 1'
#
loop_
_entity.id
_entity.type
_entity.pdbx_description
1 polymer ?
#
loop_
_entity_poly.entity_id
_entity_poly.type
_entity_poly.pdbx_seq_one_letter_code
_entity_poly.pdbx_strand_id
1 'polypeptide(L)'
;MSPSIRILAFRCLWFLLAFAPSACTSIHPSPSQALSPEAASPAVHIEPAALLQHIEILASDAYEGRKPGTNGEVLTVDYLVKAFERFGLRPGNPDGTYLQEVPLVGITSEPDVRLTVRG
;
A
#
# COMPACT_ATOMS: atom_id res chain seq x y z
N MET A 1 -9.70 -55.21 5.33
CA MET A 1 -10.89 -54.83 6.12
C MET A 1 -10.64 -53.42 6.66
N SER A 2 -11.46 -52.45 6.25
CA SER A 2 -11.31 -50.99 6.45
C SER A 2 -11.39 -50.53 7.93
N PRO A 3 -10.71 -49.44 8.35
CA PRO A 3 -11.09 -48.67 9.53
C PRO A 3 -11.56 -47.25 9.16
N SER A 4 -12.62 -47.13 8.36
CA SER A 4 -13.27 -45.88 7.99
C SER A 4 -14.46 -45.55 8.92
N ILE A 5 -14.25 -45.33 10.23
CA ILE A 5 -15.42 -45.02 11.11
C ILE A 5 -15.16 -44.06 12.30
N ARG A 6 -13.92 -43.58 12.54
CA ARG A 6 -13.60 -42.86 13.78
C ARG A 6 -13.62 -41.31 13.74
N ILE A 7 -13.93 -40.67 12.62
CA ILE A 7 -13.72 -39.20 12.47
C ILE A 7 -15.03 -38.38 12.41
N LEU A 8 -16.20 -39.02 12.26
CA LEU A 8 -17.46 -38.28 12.00
C LEU A 8 -18.18 -37.77 13.27
N ALA A 9 -17.80 -38.19 14.48
CA ALA A 9 -18.53 -37.83 15.71
C ALA A 9 -18.08 -36.52 16.38
N PHE A 10 -16.94 -35.93 15.99
CA PHE A 10 -16.37 -34.78 16.71
C PHE A 10 -16.56 -33.42 16.04
N ARG A 11 -17.20 -33.34 14.86
CA ARG A 11 -17.37 -32.07 14.13
C ARG A 11 -18.77 -31.44 14.23
N CYS A 12 -19.70 -32.02 14.98
CA CYS A 12 -21.03 -31.45 15.18
C CYS A 12 -21.26 -30.76 16.55
N LEU A 13 -20.36 -30.91 17.53
CA LEU A 13 -20.61 -30.44 18.91
C LEU A 13 -19.87 -29.15 19.32
N TRP A 14 -19.22 -28.46 18.37
CA TRP A 14 -18.60 -27.16 18.64
C TRP A 14 -19.13 -26.06 17.71
N PHE A 15 -20.40 -26.20 17.32
CA PHE A 15 -21.14 -25.22 16.51
C PHE A 15 -22.31 -24.60 17.30
N LEU A 16 -22.20 -24.55 18.63
CA LEU A 16 -23.33 -24.20 19.51
C LEU A 16 -22.91 -23.52 20.83
N LEU A 17 -21.98 -22.56 20.77
CA LEU A 17 -21.82 -21.60 21.87
C LEU A 17 -21.32 -20.23 21.37
N ALA A 18 -22.04 -19.19 21.78
CA ALA A 18 -21.77 -17.76 21.62
C ALA A 18 -22.22 -17.09 20.30
N PHE A 19 -23.53 -17.17 20.05
CA PHE A 19 -24.28 -16.10 19.38
C PHE A 19 -24.47 -14.95 20.39
N ALA A 20 -23.86 -13.79 20.15
CA ALA A 20 -24.15 -12.56 20.87
C ALA A 20 -24.34 -11.42 19.86
N PRO A 21 -25.57 -10.88 19.70
CA PRO A 21 -25.84 -9.75 18.84
C PRO A 21 -25.87 -8.42 19.62
N SER A 22 -25.78 -7.34 18.85
CA SER A 22 -26.27 -5.97 19.13
C SER A 22 -25.39 -5.00 19.93
N ALA A 23 -24.60 -4.25 19.15
CA ALA A 23 -24.72 -2.80 18.90
C ALA A 23 -24.59 -1.76 20.05
N CYS A 24 -23.93 -0.67 19.63
CA CYS A 24 -23.84 0.67 20.22
C CYS A 24 -22.94 0.84 21.46
N THR A 25 -21.70 1.28 21.23
CA THR A 25 -21.39 2.70 21.50
C THR A 25 -20.16 3.13 20.68
N SER A 26 -20.41 3.95 19.67
CA SER A 26 -19.41 4.87 19.15
C SER A 26 -19.53 6.14 19.99
N ILE A 27 -18.64 6.31 20.95
CA ILE A 27 -18.06 7.58 21.40
C ILE A 27 -16.78 7.14 22.13
N HIS A 28 -15.69 7.04 21.39
CA HIS A 28 -14.38 7.15 22.03
C HIS A 28 -14.07 8.64 22.01
N PRO A 29 -14.15 9.36 23.14
CA PRO A 29 -13.57 10.68 23.19
C PRO A 29 -12.08 10.46 22.96
N SER A 30 -11.60 10.80 21.77
CA SER A 30 -10.18 10.97 21.54
C SER A 30 -9.68 11.83 22.70
N PRO A 31 -8.73 11.36 23.52
CA PRO A 31 -8.02 12.30 24.36
C PRO A 31 -7.41 13.26 23.37
N SER A 32 -7.94 14.49 23.35
CA SER A 32 -7.22 15.65 22.85
C SER A 32 -5.86 15.53 23.52
N GLN A 33 -4.87 15.08 22.75
CA GLN A 33 -3.52 15.00 23.24
C GLN A 33 -3.13 16.44 23.48
N ALA A 34 -3.34 16.89 24.72
CA ALA A 34 -2.62 18.00 25.27
C ALA A 34 -1.17 17.72 24.91
N LEU A 35 -0.56 18.67 24.18
CA LEU A 35 0.85 18.66 23.85
C LEU A 35 1.61 18.72 25.19
N SER A 36 1.77 17.57 25.84
CA SER A 36 2.87 17.35 26.76
C SER A 36 4.14 17.66 25.95
N PRO A 37 5.14 18.34 26.54
CA PRO A 37 6.42 18.51 25.90
C PRO A 37 7.11 17.14 25.87
N GLU A 38 6.67 16.31 24.92
CA GLU A 38 7.27 15.05 24.55
C GLU A 38 8.72 15.35 24.15
N ALA A 39 9.63 14.54 24.68
CA ALA A 39 11.06 14.67 24.56
C ALA A 39 11.48 15.20 23.19
N ALA A 40 12.26 16.29 23.20
CA ALA A 40 12.89 16.82 22.00
C ALA A 40 13.63 15.69 21.30
N SER A 41 12.99 15.15 20.26
CA SER A 41 13.61 14.20 19.34
C SER A 41 14.85 14.88 18.77
N PRO A 42 15.96 14.16 18.53
CA PRO A 42 17.11 14.76 17.87
C PRO A 42 16.60 15.47 16.63
N ALA A 43 16.90 16.77 16.51
CA ALA A 43 16.43 17.57 15.40
C ALA A 43 16.84 16.87 14.10
N VAL A 44 15.86 16.36 13.36
CA VAL A 44 16.09 15.69 12.09
C VAL A 44 16.65 16.74 11.15
N HIS A 45 17.93 16.61 10.81
CA HIS A 45 18.57 17.55 9.90
C HIS A 45 18.27 17.11 8.46
N ILE A 46 17.51 17.94 7.76
CA ILE A 46 17.17 17.72 6.35
C ILE A 46 18.04 18.65 5.53
N GLU A 47 18.99 18.09 4.79
CA GLU A 47 19.87 18.86 3.91
C GLU A 47 19.12 19.29 2.64
N PRO A 48 18.96 20.61 2.39
CA PRO A 48 18.25 21.10 1.20
C PRO A 48 18.87 20.61 -0.11
N ALA A 49 20.20 20.51 -0.16
CA ALA A 49 20.92 20.04 -1.35
C ALA A 49 20.64 18.56 -1.65
N ALA A 50 20.53 17.71 -0.62
CA ALA A 50 20.19 16.30 -0.79
C ALA A 50 18.76 16.14 -1.31
N LEU A 51 17.80 16.91 -0.76
CA LEU A 51 16.44 16.93 -1.27
C LEU A 51 16.37 17.36 -2.74
N LEU A 52 17.06 18.45 -3.10
CA LEU A 52 17.10 18.95 -4.47
C LEU A 52 17.69 17.91 -5.44
N GLN A 53 18.75 17.22 -5.05
CA GLN A 53 19.32 16.13 -5.87
C GLN A 53 18.28 15.03 -6.16
N HIS A 54 17.51 14.60 -5.16
CA HIS A 54 16.46 13.61 -5.36
C HIS A 54 15.39 14.11 -6.34
N ILE A 55 14.97 15.38 -6.21
CA ILE A 55 13.98 16.01 -7.08
C ILE A 55 14.48 16.09 -8.51
N GLU A 56 15.71 16.58 -8.72
CA GLU A 56 16.31 16.72 -10.05
C GLU A 56 16.40 15.39 -10.78
N ILE A 57 16.83 14.32 -10.10
CA ILE A 57 16.93 12.99 -10.69
C ILE A 57 15.54 12.47 -11.08
N LEU A 58 14.58 12.47 -10.16
CA LEU A 58 13.24 11.92 -10.37
C LEU A 58 12.38 12.76 -11.34
N ALA A 59 12.72 14.02 -11.53
CA ALA A 59 12.06 14.93 -12.48
C ALA A 59 12.79 15.03 -13.82
N SER A 60 13.94 14.38 -13.99
CA SER A 60 14.71 14.43 -15.23
C SER A 60 14.01 13.72 -16.39
N ASP A 61 14.33 14.15 -17.62
CA ASP A 61 13.81 13.54 -18.85
C ASP A 61 14.11 12.05 -18.96
N ALA A 62 15.22 11.59 -18.38
CA ALA A 62 15.60 10.18 -18.34
C ALA A 62 14.57 9.29 -17.61
N TYR A 63 13.78 9.87 -16.71
CA TYR A 63 12.72 9.17 -15.99
C TYR A 63 11.38 9.25 -16.71
N GLU A 64 11.28 9.93 -17.87
CA GLU A 64 10.13 9.90 -18.81
C GLU A 64 8.74 10.17 -18.18
N GLY A 65 8.70 10.70 -16.96
CA GLY A 65 7.51 10.69 -16.10
C GLY A 65 7.23 9.35 -15.42
N ARG A 66 6.40 9.36 -14.35
CA ARG A 66 6.25 8.22 -13.42
C ARG A 66 4.88 7.56 -13.52
N LYS A 67 4.36 7.46 -14.75
CA LYS A 67 3.07 6.82 -15.00
C LYS A 67 3.22 5.30 -14.80
N PRO A 68 2.24 4.61 -14.19
CA PRO A 68 2.25 3.16 -14.13
C PRO A 68 2.31 2.51 -15.52
N GLY A 69 3.06 1.42 -15.66
CA GLY A 69 3.29 0.67 -16.89
C GLY A 69 4.27 1.30 -17.88
N THR A 70 5.08 2.29 -17.47
CA THR A 70 6.10 2.94 -18.34
C THR A 70 7.54 2.62 -17.91
N ASN A 71 8.52 2.90 -18.77
CA ASN A 71 9.93 2.79 -18.44
C ASN A 71 10.33 3.67 -17.23
N GLY A 72 9.73 4.86 -17.15
CA GLY A 72 9.92 5.78 -16.03
C GLY A 72 9.50 5.23 -14.67
N GLU A 73 8.47 4.37 -14.62
CA GLU A 73 8.13 3.63 -13.40
C GLU A 73 9.26 2.68 -13.00
N VAL A 74 9.77 1.87 -13.93
CA VAL A 74 10.85 0.90 -13.65
C VAL A 74 12.07 1.59 -13.06
N LEU A 75 12.48 2.71 -13.65
CA LEU A 75 13.61 3.51 -13.16
C LEU A 75 13.32 4.12 -11.78
N THR A 76 12.11 4.64 -11.57
CA THR A 76 11.70 5.23 -10.28
C THR A 76 11.69 4.20 -9.17
N VAL A 77 11.14 3.01 -9.43
CA VAL A 77 11.06 1.92 -8.45
C VAL A 77 12.47 1.49 -8.04
N ASP A 78 13.35 1.22 -9.01
CA ASP A 78 14.74 0.85 -8.74
C ASP A 78 15.48 1.95 -7.95
N TYR A 79 15.27 3.21 -8.30
CA TYR A 79 15.86 4.34 -7.58
C TYR A 79 15.45 4.38 -6.10
N LEU A 80 14.15 4.19 -5.82
CA LEU A 80 13.62 4.21 -4.46
C LEU A 80 14.10 3.02 -3.63
N VAL A 81 14.12 1.81 -4.21
CA VAL A 81 14.68 0.62 -3.56
C VAL A 81 16.12 0.86 -3.15
N LYS A 82 16.96 1.32 -4.08
CA LYS A 82 18.37 1.63 -3.81
C LYS A 82 18.52 2.74 -2.76
N ALA A 83 17.64 3.75 -2.75
CA ALA A 83 17.67 4.79 -1.73
C ALA A 83 17.35 4.23 -0.34
N PHE A 84 16.34 3.38 -0.22
CA PHE A 84 15.95 2.74 1.04
C PHE A 84 17.04 1.80 1.56
N GLU A 85 17.66 1.02 0.67
CA GLU A 85 18.82 0.18 1.02
C GLU A 85 19.99 1.03 1.53
N ARG A 86 20.32 2.13 0.85
CA ARG A 86 21.38 3.06 1.29
C ARG A 86 21.10 3.69 2.66
N PHE A 87 19.84 3.93 2.98
CA PHE A 87 19.41 4.42 4.29
C PHE A 87 19.36 3.32 5.36
N GLY A 88 19.64 2.05 5.01
CA GLY A 88 19.60 0.92 5.93
C GLY A 88 18.18 0.55 6.36
N LEU A 89 17.16 0.97 5.61
CA LEU A 89 15.78 0.62 5.89
C LEU A 89 15.57 -0.85 5.56
N ARG A 90 14.81 -1.54 6.42
CA ARG A 90 14.40 -2.91 6.14
C ARG A 90 13.20 -2.92 5.19
N PRO A 91 13.04 -3.96 4.38
CA PRO A 91 11.85 -4.17 3.58
C PRO A 91 10.58 -4.19 4.45
N GLY A 92 9.50 -3.58 3.94
CA GLY A 92 8.24 -3.42 4.67
C GLY A 92 7.13 -4.41 4.28
N ASN A 93 7.30 -5.12 3.16
CA ASN A 93 6.27 -6.02 2.64
C ASN A 93 6.36 -7.42 3.29
N PRO A 94 5.25 -8.19 3.46
CA PRO A 94 5.27 -9.49 4.13
C PRO A 94 6.16 -10.56 3.48
N ASP A 95 6.43 -10.42 2.18
CA ASP A 95 7.34 -11.27 1.42
C ASP A 95 8.83 -10.93 1.62
N GLY A 96 9.13 -9.92 2.43
CA GLY A 96 10.48 -9.45 2.68
C GLY A 96 11.05 -8.55 1.57
N THR A 97 10.21 -8.03 0.68
CA THR A 97 10.62 -7.10 -0.39
C THR A 97 10.25 -5.65 -0.07
N TYR A 98 10.87 -4.72 -0.80
CA TYR A 98 10.53 -3.29 -0.74
C TYR A 98 9.33 -2.94 -1.61
N LEU A 99 8.83 -3.89 -2.41
CA LEU A 99 7.85 -3.66 -3.46
C LEU A 99 6.48 -4.17 -3.03
N GLN A 100 5.44 -3.39 -3.33
CA GLN A 100 4.06 -3.80 -3.15
C GLN A 100 3.44 -4.00 -4.52
N GLU A 101 2.97 -5.22 -4.78
CA GLU A 101 2.21 -5.54 -6.00
C GLU A 101 0.88 -4.78 -6.00
N VAL A 102 0.67 -3.92 -7.00
CA VAL A 102 -0.57 -3.18 -7.21
C VAL A 102 -1.13 -3.54 -8.60
N PRO A 103 -2.28 -4.21 -8.68
CA PRO A 103 -2.85 -4.60 -9.96
C PRO A 103 -3.31 -3.36 -10.73
N LEU A 104 -2.85 -3.23 -11.98
CA LEU A 104 -3.27 -2.16 -12.88
C LEU A 104 -4.50 -2.58 -13.68
N VAL A 105 -5.48 -1.67 -13.77
CA VAL A 105 -6.65 -1.81 -14.63
C VAL A 105 -6.61 -0.76 -15.74
N GLY A 106 -6.78 -1.21 -16.98
CA GLY A 106 -6.86 -0.35 -18.16
C GLY A 106 -8.26 -0.39 -18.76
N ILE A 107 -8.73 0.75 -19.26
CA ILE A 107 -9.98 0.84 -20.03
C ILE A 107 -9.59 1.29 -21.44
N THR A 108 -9.90 0.45 -22.43
CA THR A 108 -9.73 0.80 -23.85
C THR A 108 -11.11 1.03 -24.44
N SER A 109 -11.39 2.26 -24.84
CA SER A 109 -12.65 2.61 -25.51
C SER A 109 -12.53 2.34 -27.01
N GLU A 110 -13.52 1.65 -27.57
CA GLU A 110 -13.73 1.55 -29.02
C GLU A 110 -14.85 2.54 -29.39
N PRO A 111 -14.54 3.73 -29.91
CA PRO A 111 -15.56 4.71 -30.23
C PRO A 111 -16.27 4.36 -31.54
N ASP A 112 -17.47 3.78 -31.47
CA ASP A 112 -18.44 3.81 -32.58
C ASP A 112 -19.22 5.12 -32.53
N VAL A 113 -18.61 6.19 -33.05
CA VAL A 113 -19.21 7.53 -33.07
C VAL A 113 -19.48 7.95 -34.51
N ARG A 114 -20.75 8.03 -34.88
CA ARG A 114 -21.20 8.61 -36.16
C ARG A 114 -21.76 10.00 -35.93
N LEU A 115 -21.02 11.02 -36.35
CA LEU A 115 -21.46 12.41 -36.30
C LEU A 115 -22.08 12.81 -37.64
N THR A 116 -23.29 13.36 -37.62
CA THR A 116 -23.91 13.98 -38.81
C THR A 116 -24.08 15.47 -38.55
N VAL A 117 -23.40 16.31 -39.32
CA VAL A 117 -23.54 17.77 -39.28
C VAL A 117 -24.59 18.18 -40.30
N ARG A 118 -25.63 18.91 -39.89
CA ARG A 118 -26.59 19.55 -40.78
C ARG A 118 -26.35 21.05 -40.76
N GLY A 119 -26.09 21.61 -41.95
CA GLY A 119 -26.05 23.05 -42.20
C GLY A 119 -27.41 23.62 -42.54
#